data_AF-A0AAV0N155-F1
#
_entry.id   AF-A0AAV0N155-F1
#
_cell.length_a   1.000
_cell.length_b   1.000
_cell.length_c   1.000
_cell.angle_alpha   90.00
_cell.angle_beta   90.00
_cell.angle_gamma   90.00
#
_symmetry.space_group_name_H-M   'P 1'
#
loop_
_entity.id
_entity.type
_entity.pdbx_description
1 polymer ?
#
loop_
_entity_poly.entity_id
_entity_poly.type
_entity_poly.pdbx_seq_one_letter_code
_entity_poly.pdbx_strand_id
1 'polypeptide(L)'
;MARRGMGSKGQKIQLLTNHFKVNVALLYEDGRPVEAKGVGRKVLDKVQQTYSSELSGKEFAYDGEKSLFTIGQLPLNKHEFTVVLEEVTSSNAGGSPNDTDRKRMRRPYNSKTFIVQINFAAKIPMQAIASALKGVETESSQEALRVLDIILRQHAAKQ
;
A
#
# COMPACT_ATOMS: atom_id res chain seq x y z
N MET A 1 -5.62 14.67 27.19
CA MET A 1 -6.30 13.99 28.32
C MET A 1 -6.06 12.49 28.17
N ALA A 2 -5.29 11.86 29.06
CA ALA A 2 -4.88 10.46 28.93
C ALA A 2 -5.99 9.49 29.41
N ARG A 3 -6.08 8.32 28.79
CA ARG A 3 -7.05 7.29 29.15
C ARG A 3 -6.67 6.68 30.51
N ARG A 4 -7.62 6.61 31.44
CA ARG A 4 -7.39 6.14 32.83
C ARG A 4 -7.21 4.63 33.01
N GLY A 5 -7.20 3.86 31.91
CA GLY A 5 -7.06 2.40 31.93
C GLY A 5 -8.07 1.70 31.01
N MET A 6 -8.20 0.39 31.16
CA MET A 6 -9.21 -0.41 30.46
C MET A 6 -10.28 -0.91 31.39
N GLY A 7 -11.45 -1.20 30.82
CA GLY A 7 -12.50 -1.93 31.51
C GLY A 7 -11.99 -3.32 31.92
N SER A 8 -12.08 -3.62 33.21
CA SER A 8 -11.74 -4.91 33.80
C SER A 8 -12.96 -5.76 34.11
N LYS A 9 -14.17 -5.18 34.04
CA LYS A 9 -15.42 -5.88 34.32
C LYS A 9 -15.87 -6.69 33.12
N GLY A 10 -16.33 -7.91 33.38
CA GLY A 10 -16.91 -8.81 32.39
C GLY A 10 -16.08 -10.07 32.16
N GLN A 11 -16.71 -11.05 31.53
CA GLN A 11 -16.08 -12.32 31.19
C GLN A 11 -15.33 -12.18 29.85
N LYS A 12 -14.09 -12.66 29.78
CA LYS A 12 -13.28 -12.60 28.56
C LYS A 12 -13.89 -13.52 27.50
N ILE A 13 -13.98 -13.03 26.26
CA ILE A 13 -14.43 -13.81 25.10
C ILE A 13 -13.43 -13.66 23.95
N GLN A 14 -13.19 -14.75 23.22
CA GLN A 14 -12.42 -14.71 21.98
C GLN A 14 -13.29 -14.16 20.85
N LEU A 15 -12.77 -13.20 20.10
CA LEU A 15 -13.45 -12.60 18.95
C LEU A 15 -12.57 -12.76 17.71
N LEU A 16 -13.21 -13.06 16.59
CA LEU A 16 -12.62 -12.93 15.27
C LEU A 16 -13.00 -11.55 14.71
N THR A 17 -12.07 -10.91 14.00
CA THR A 17 -12.34 -9.63 13.33
C THR A 17 -11.89 -9.69 11.88
N ASN A 18 -12.53 -8.88 11.06
CA ASN A 18 -12.24 -8.81 9.64
C ASN A 18 -11.04 -7.86 9.38
N HIS A 19 -9.82 -8.17 9.84
CA HIS A 19 -8.57 -7.41 9.60
C HIS A 19 -7.34 -8.32 9.31
N PHE A 20 -6.52 -8.01 8.28
CA PHE A 20 -5.52 -8.94 7.70
C PHE A 20 -4.23 -8.23 7.23
N LYS A 21 -3.06 -8.84 7.46
CA LYS A 21 -1.73 -8.34 7.06
C LYS A 21 -1.31 -9.01 5.75
N VAL A 22 -0.92 -8.19 4.78
CA VAL A 22 -0.58 -8.61 3.43
C VAL A 22 0.85 -8.18 3.11
N ASN A 23 1.55 -8.93 2.28
CA ASN A 23 2.89 -8.65 1.79
C ASN A 23 2.83 -8.46 0.28
N VAL A 24 3.57 -7.51 -0.25
CA VAL A 24 3.56 -7.15 -1.67
C VAL A 24 4.97 -7.22 -2.24
N ALA A 25 5.10 -7.98 -3.31
CA ALA A 25 6.27 -7.97 -4.17
C ALA A 25 5.94 -7.20 -5.46
N LEU A 26 6.73 -6.17 -5.73
CA LEU A 26 6.66 -5.40 -6.97
C LEU A 26 7.85 -5.77 -7.85
N LEU A 27 7.56 -6.34 -9.02
CA LEU A 27 8.54 -6.75 -10.01
C LEU A 27 8.22 -6.06 -11.35
N TYR A 28 9.26 -5.72 -12.10
CA TYR A 28 9.13 -5.42 -13.52
C TYR A 28 8.80 -6.72 -14.30
N GLU A 29 8.30 -6.59 -15.54
CA GLU A 29 7.99 -7.73 -16.42
C GLU A 29 9.22 -8.64 -16.67
N ASP A 30 10.43 -8.09 -16.59
CA ASP A 30 11.70 -8.82 -16.68
C ASP A 30 12.10 -9.54 -15.37
N GLY A 31 11.23 -9.52 -14.36
CA GLY A 31 11.43 -10.17 -13.05
C GLY A 31 12.32 -9.41 -12.09
N ARG A 32 12.81 -8.20 -12.45
CA ARG A 32 13.66 -7.39 -11.56
C ARG A 32 12.83 -6.66 -10.51
N PRO A 33 13.32 -6.48 -9.28
CA PRO A 33 12.62 -5.68 -8.27
C PRO A 33 12.54 -4.22 -8.70
N VAL A 34 11.40 -3.58 -8.40
CA VAL A 34 11.20 -2.16 -8.67
C VAL A 34 12.01 -1.31 -7.68
N GLU A 35 13.08 -0.66 -8.14
CA GLU A 35 13.97 0.15 -7.31
C GLU A 35 13.54 1.63 -7.19
N ALA A 36 12.64 2.09 -8.07
CA ALA A 36 12.23 3.49 -8.11
C ALA A 36 11.27 3.87 -6.98
N LYS A 37 11.78 4.62 -5.99
CA LYS A 37 10.97 5.19 -4.89
C LYS A 37 9.77 5.97 -5.45
N GLY A 38 8.57 5.63 -4.97
CA GLY A 38 7.31 6.28 -5.37
C GLY A 38 6.59 5.65 -6.56
N VAL A 39 7.24 4.84 -7.39
CA VAL A 39 6.56 4.11 -8.49
C VAL A 39 5.58 3.08 -7.95
N GLY A 40 5.93 2.39 -6.86
CA GLY A 40 5.06 1.39 -6.23
C GLY A 40 3.70 1.94 -5.81
N ARG A 41 3.62 3.20 -5.35
CA ARG A 41 2.34 3.85 -5.03
C ARG A 41 1.46 4.01 -6.27
N LYS A 42 2.04 4.53 -7.37
CA LYS A 42 1.33 4.68 -8.65
C LYS A 42 0.87 3.33 -9.22
N VAL A 43 1.72 2.31 -9.11
CA VAL A 43 1.38 0.95 -9.54
C VAL A 43 0.18 0.43 -8.74
N LEU A 44 0.22 0.53 -7.41
CA LEU A 44 -0.85 0.04 -6.54
C LEU A 44 -2.16 0.85 -6.67
N ASP A 45 -2.07 2.16 -6.90
CA ASP A 45 -3.24 2.98 -7.22
C ASP A 45 -3.90 2.46 -8.51
N LYS A 46 -3.11 2.11 -9.52
CA LYS A 46 -3.62 1.53 -10.77
C LYS A 46 -4.18 0.12 -10.57
N VAL A 47 -3.57 -0.71 -9.71
CA VAL A 47 -4.16 -2.01 -9.29
C VAL A 47 -5.54 -1.77 -8.67
N GLN A 48 -5.65 -0.85 -7.71
CA GLN A 48 -6.90 -0.58 -7.02
C GLN A 48 -7.97 -0.03 -7.97
N GLN A 49 -7.60 0.81 -8.94
CA GLN A 49 -8.52 1.31 -9.96
C GLN A 49 -8.99 0.23 -10.94
N THR A 50 -8.08 -0.65 -11.38
CA THR A 50 -8.36 -1.61 -12.47
C THR A 50 -9.01 -2.89 -11.95
N TYR A 51 -8.59 -3.35 -10.76
CA TYR A 51 -8.97 -4.65 -10.20
C TYR A 51 -9.79 -4.52 -8.89
N SER A 52 -10.47 -3.40 -8.65
CA SER A 52 -11.22 -3.17 -7.40
C SER A 52 -12.21 -4.29 -7.08
N SER A 53 -12.89 -4.83 -8.09
CA SER A 53 -13.87 -5.92 -7.95
C SER A 53 -13.21 -7.23 -7.48
N GLU A 54 -12.03 -7.56 -8.00
CA GLU A 54 -11.27 -8.77 -7.59
C GLU A 54 -10.71 -8.64 -6.17
N LEU A 55 -10.56 -7.41 -5.69
CA LEU A 55 -10.11 -7.07 -4.36
C LEU A 55 -11.26 -6.83 -3.38
N SER A 56 -12.51 -7.14 -3.77
CA SER A 56 -13.72 -6.89 -2.96
C SER A 56 -13.88 -5.45 -2.49
N GLY A 57 -13.44 -4.48 -3.30
CA GLY A 57 -13.50 -3.05 -2.98
C GLY A 57 -12.67 -2.66 -1.75
N LYS A 58 -11.68 -3.46 -1.36
CA LYS A 58 -10.85 -3.20 -0.19
C LYS A 58 -9.86 -2.07 -0.45
N GLU A 59 -9.74 -1.18 0.53
CA GLU A 59 -8.72 -0.14 0.52
C GLU A 59 -7.37 -0.64 1.03
N PHE A 60 -6.32 -0.05 0.46
CA PHE A 60 -4.93 -0.39 0.73
C PHE A 60 -4.20 0.73 1.47
N ALA A 61 -3.36 0.33 2.42
CA ALA A 61 -2.32 1.16 2.99
C ALA A 61 -0.95 0.55 2.67
N TYR A 62 -0.14 1.27 1.90
CA TYR A 62 1.15 0.81 1.41
C TYR A 62 2.29 1.62 2.02
N ASP A 63 3.33 0.95 2.52
CA ASP A 63 4.46 1.61 3.16
C ASP A 63 5.40 2.35 2.18
N GLY A 64 5.30 2.06 0.88
CA GLY A 64 6.20 2.59 -0.14
C GLY A 64 7.29 1.61 -0.56
N GLU A 65 7.33 0.42 0.04
CA GLU A 65 8.33 -0.62 -0.20
C GLU A 65 7.69 -1.98 -0.48
N LYS A 66 7.45 -2.81 0.54
CA LYS A 66 6.99 -4.20 0.38
C LYS A 66 5.76 -4.55 1.23
N SER A 67 5.33 -3.67 2.12
CA SER A 67 4.25 -4.01 3.06
C SER A 67 2.94 -3.34 2.64
N LEU A 68 1.87 -4.13 2.58
CA LEU A 68 0.52 -3.66 2.26
C LEU A 68 -0.46 -4.10 3.33
N PHE A 69 -1.30 -3.20 3.77
CA PHE A 69 -2.27 -3.47 4.84
C PHE A 69 -3.68 -3.22 4.32
N THR A 70 -4.60 -4.11 4.72
CA THR A 70 -6.00 -4.05 4.31
C THR A 70 -6.93 -4.21 5.51
N ILE A 71 -8.03 -3.46 5.50
CA ILE A 71 -9.12 -3.65 6.46
C ILE A 71 -10.02 -4.79 5.95
N GLY A 72 -9.69 -6.01 6.34
CA GLY A 72 -10.41 -7.19 5.89
C GLY A 72 -9.58 -8.05 4.95
N GLN A 73 -10.07 -9.28 4.81
CA GLN A 73 -9.36 -10.36 4.13
C GLN A 73 -9.55 -10.07 2.65
N LEU A 74 -8.48 -10.15 1.88
CA LEU A 74 -8.65 -10.24 0.44
C LEU A 74 -9.30 -11.59 0.10
N PRO A 75 -10.01 -11.69 -1.04
CA PRO A 75 -10.69 -12.93 -1.43
C PRO A 75 -9.74 -14.12 -1.55
N LEU A 76 -8.49 -13.87 -1.96
CA LEU A 76 -7.46 -14.89 -2.09
C LEU A 76 -6.25 -14.55 -1.22
N ASN A 77 -5.51 -15.61 -0.85
CA ASN A 77 -4.23 -15.46 -0.17
C ASN A 77 -3.09 -15.02 -1.11
N LYS A 78 -3.27 -15.18 -2.42
CA LYS A 78 -2.31 -14.77 -3.43
C LYS A 78 -3.06 -14.13 -4.59
N HIS A 79 -2.61 -12.95 -4.99
CA HIS A 79 -3.06 -12.27 -6.18
C HIS A 79 -1.86 -11.88 -7.02
N GLU A 80 -2.01 -11.97 -8.34
CA GLU A 80 -1.02 -11.52 -9.31
C GLU A 80 -1.72 -10.63 -10.33
N PHE A 81 -1.21 -9.42 -10.50
CA PHE A 81 -1.78 -8.43 -11.42
C PHE A 81 -0.71 -7.93 -12.37
N THR A 82 -1.09 -7.70 -13.62
CA THR A 82 -0.24 -7.06 -14.62
C THR A 82 -0.71 -5.63 -14.81
N VAL A 83 0.17 -4.66 -14.51
CA VAL A 83 -0.15 -3.24 -14.57
C VAL A 83 0.78 -2.56 -15.55
N VAL A 84 0.20 -1.82 -16.49
CA VAL A 84 0.96 -0.95 -17.38
C VAL A 84 0.86 0.48 -16.87
N LEU A 85 2.00 1.10 -16.57
CA LEU A 85 2.09 2.52 -16.27
C LEU A 85 2.71 3.25 -17.46
N GLU A 86 2.02 4.27 -17.94
CA GLU A 86 2.58 5.23 -18.87
C GLU A 86 3.43 6.26 -18.11
N GLU A 87 4.71 6.38 -18.44
CA GLU A 87 5.50 7.53 -17.98
C GLU A 87 5.00 8.78 -18.70
N VAL A 88 4.12 9.53 -18.03
CA VAL A 88 3.95 10.95 -18.35
C VAL A 88 5.29 11.58 -18.01
N THR A 89 6.14 11.79 -19.01
CA THR A 89 7.28 12.67 -18.89
C THR A 89 6.73 14.06 -18.58
N SER A 90 6.54 14.35 -17.28
CA SER A 90 6.39 15.71 -16.82
C SER A 90 7.67 16.40 -17.25
N SER A 91 7.54 17.22 -18.29
CA SER A 91 8.58 18.09 -18.77
C SER A 91 8.97 19.06 -17.65
N ASN A 92 9.81 18.60 -16.73
CA ASN A 92 10.72 19.46 -15.98
C ASN A 92 11.88 19.80 -16.93
N ALA A 93 11.55 20.41 -18.07
CA ALA A 93 12.49 21.17 -18.85
C ALA A 93 12.27 22.62 -18.42
N GLY A 94 13.01 23.05 -17.40
CA GLY A 94 13.23 24.47 -17.12
C GLY A 94 14.07 25.09 -18.22
N GLY A 95 13.55 25.14 -19.44
CA GLY A 95 14.19 25.72 -20.61
C GLY A 95 13.15 26.49 -21.41
N SER A 96 13.36 27.80 -21.51
CA SER A 96 12.52 28.78 -22.21
C SER A 96 12.00 28.28 -23.57
N PRO A 97 10.77 28.69 -23.96
CA PRO A 97 10.20 28.31 -25.24
C PRO A 97 10.86 29.14 -26.35
N ASN A 98 11.88 28.58 -27.00
CA ASN A 98 12.28 29.06 -28.33
C ASN A 98 11.54 28.25 -29.38
N ASP A 99 10.57 28.94 -29.95
CA ASP A 99 9.67 28.55 -31.01
C ASP A 99 10.43 28.58 -32.35
N THR A 100 10.95 27.42 -32.79
CA THR A 100 11.12 27.04 -34.20
C THR A 100 11.71 25.62 -34.27
N ASP A 101 11.13 24.78 -35.11
CA ASP A 101 11.66 23.47 -35.57
C ASP A 101 11.64 22.27 -34.61
N ARG A 102 10.45 21.66 -34.40
CA ARG A 102 10.36 20.20 -34.18
C ARG A 102 9.16 19.55 -34.88
N LYS A 103 9.27 19.41 -36.20
CA LYS A 103 8.50 18.41 -36.98
C LYS A 103 8.73 17.01 -36.38
N ARG A 104 7.65 16.37 -35.91
CA ARG A 104 7.51 14.92 -35.65
C ARG A 104 8.67 14.23 -34.91
N MET A 105 8.87 14.52 -33.63
CA MET A 105 9.37 13.49 -32.71
C MET A 105 8.16 12.88 -32.01
N ARG A 106 7.74 11.71 -32.51
CA ARG A 106 6.85 10.78 -31.81
C ARG A 106 7.51 10.56 -30.44
N ARG A 107 7.04 11.23 -29.39
CA ARG A 107 7.53 11.02 -28.02
C ARG A 107 7.40 9.53 -27.79
N PRO A 108 8.49 8.78 -27.49
CA PRO A 108 8.34 7.37 -27.22
C PRO A 108 7.43 7.27 -26.00
N TYR A 109 6.24 6.71 -26.20
CA TYR A 109 5.36 6.31 -25.12
C TYR A 109 6.11 5.22 -24.36
N ASN A 110 6.88 5.63 -23.36
CA ASN A 110 7.60 4.70 -22.49
C ASN A 110 6.59 4.15 -21.47
N SER A 111 5.72 3.26 -21.93
CA SER A 111 4.90 2.45 -21.03
C SER A 111 5.77 1.35 -20.45
N LYS A 112 5.76 1.20 -19.12
CA LYS A 112 6.41 0.10 -18.41
C LYS A 112 5.34 -0.83 -17.84
N THR A 113 5.52 -2.12 -18.07
CA THR A 113 4.68 -3.16 -17.49
C THR A 113 5.29 -3.64 -16.18
N PHE A 114 4.43 -3.85 -15.19
CA PHE A 114 4.75 -4.30 -13.84
C PHE A 114 3.93 -5.53 -13.51
N ILE A 115 4.57 -6.51 -12.90
CA ILE A 115 3.89 -7.67 -12.31
C ILE A 115 3.84 -7.42 -10.81
N VAL A 116 2.62 -7.32 -10.29
CA VAL A 116 2.34 -7.03 -8.88
C VAL A 116 1.83 -8.31 -8.23
N GLN A 117 2.61 -8.84 -7.30
CA GLN A 117 2.21 -9.99 -6.51
C GLN A 117 1.83 -9.54 -5.09
N ILE A 118 0.60 -9.84 -4.69
CA ILE A 118 0.07 -9.56 -3.37
C ILE A 118 -0.15 -10.90 -2.66
N ASN A 119 0.66 -11.18 -1.65
CA ASN A 119 0.64 -12.44 -0.89
C ASN A 119 0.26 -12.17 0.55
N PHE A 120 -0.71 -12.91 1.09
CA PHE A 120 -1.05 -12.86 2.50
C PHE A 120 0.17 -13.21 3.37
N ALA A 121 0.45 -12.39 4.38
CA ALA A 121 1.58 -12.58 5.28
C ALA A 121 1.16 -13.04 6.67
N ALA A 122 0.30 -12.28 7.35
CA ALA A 122 -0.14 -12.65 8.69
C ALA A 122 -1.45 -11.94 9.07
N LYS A 123 -1.83 -12.01 10.35
CA LYS A 123 -2.88 -11.14 10.90
C LYS A 123 -2.26 -10.34 12.04
N ILE A 124 -2.51 -9.03 12.05
CA ILE A 124 -2.07 -8.17 13.15
C ILE A 124 -3.26 -8.00 14.08
N PRO A 125 -3.20 -8.53 15.32
CA PRO A 125 -4.31 -8.42 16.24
C PRO A 125 -4.44 -6.96 16.70
N MET A 126 -5.63 -6.36 16.56
CA MET A 126 -5.90 -5.01 17.08
C MET A 126 -5.71 -4.90 18.61
N GLN A 127 -5.81 -6.02 19.32
CA GLN A 127 -5.47 -6.09 20.75
C GLN A 127 -4.01 -5.74 21.02
N ALA A 128 -3.10 -5.93 20.06
CA ALA A 128 -1.72 -5.49 20.19
C ALA A 128 -1.61 -3.95 20.25
N ILE A 129 -2.53 -3.21 19.64
CA ILE A 129 -2.63 -1.74 19.82
C ILE A 129 -3.09 -1.44 21.24
N ALA A 130 -4.09 -2.17 21.74
CA ALA A 130 -4.52 -2.01 23.13
C ALA A 130 -3.38 -2.34 24.11
N SER A 131 -2.55 -3.34 23.81
CA SER A 131 -1.33 -3.68 24.56
C SER A 131 -0.26 -2.58 24.47
N ALA A 132 -0.02 -2.02 23.27
CA ALA A 132 0.87 -0.88 23.08
C ALA A 132 0.42 0.32 23.93
N LEU A 133 -0.88 0.62 23.92
CA LEU A 133 -1.49 1.70 24.70
C LEU A 133 -1.42 1.47 26.23
N LYS A 134 -1.16 0.24 26.67
CA LYS A 134 -0.93 -0.14 28.09
C LYS A 134 0.54 -0.02 28.49
N GLY A 135 1.43 0.35 27.58
CA GLY A 135 2.87 0.32 27.79
C GLY A 135 3.46 -1.10 27.81
N VAL A 136 2.72 -2.10 27.33
CA VAL A 136 3.23 -3.45 27.17
C VAL A 136 3.84 -3.54 25.77
N GLU A 137 5.16 -3.37 25.70
CA GLU A 137 5.91 -3.46 24.46
C GLU A 137 6.19 -4.92 24.08
N THR A 138 5.45 -5.40 23.08
CA THR A 138 5.72 -6.65 22.36
C THR A 138 6.00 -6.35 20.89
N GLU A 139 6.64 -7.28 20.18
CA GLU A 139 6.85 -7.16 18.72
C GLU A 139 5.52 -6.89 17.98
N SER A 140 4.46 -7.61 18.35
CA SER A 140 3.11 -7.40 17.80
C SER A 140 2.55 -6.01 18.05
N SER A 141 2.88 -5.38 19.18
CA SER A 141 2.44 -4.04 19.54
C SER A 141 3.14 -2.97 18.70
N GLN A 142 4.44 -3.17 18.42
CA GLN A 142 5.23 -2.31 17.54
C GLN A 142 4.76 -2.42 16.08
N GLU A 143 4.50 -3.65 15.61
CA GLU A 143 3.94 -3.86 14.27
C GLU A 143 2.59 -3.14 14.12
N ALA A 144 1.72 -3.24 15.11
CA ALA A 144 0.40 -2.62 15.03
C ALA A 144 0.46 -1.08 15.02
N LEU A 145 1.39 -0.48 15.78
CA LEU A 145 1.65 0.96 15.72
C LEU A 145 2.22 1.39 14.36
N ARG A 146 3.12 0.59 13.78
CA ARG A 146 3.65 0.84 12.42
C ARG A 146 2.54 0.83 11.38
N VAL A 147 1.59 -0.10 11.47
CA VAL A 147 0.43 -0.14 10.56
C VAL A 147 -0.42 1.12 10.69
N LEU A 148 -0.71 1.56 11.92
CA LEU A 148 -1.46 2.80 12.14
C LEU A 148 -0.75 4.01 11.51
N ASP A 149 0.56 4.15 11.71
CA ASP A 149 1.34 5.24 11.11
C ASP A 149 1.27 5.21 9.57
N ILE A 150 1.40 4.03 8.96
CA ILE A 150 1.31 3.87 7.50
C ILE A 150 -0.09 4.24 6.98
N ILE A 151 -1.16 3.78 7.65
CA ILE A 151 -2.54 4.11 7.27
C ILE A 151 -2.76 5.62 7.32
N LEU A 152 -2.33 6.27 8.41
CA LEU A 152 -2.49 7.71 8.58
C LEU A 152 -1.72 8.50 7.52
N ARG A 153 -0.49 8.10 7.19
CA ARG A 153 0.29 8.71 6.11
C ARG A 153 -0.33 8.49 4.73
N GLN A 154 -0.89 7.30 4.49
CA GLN A 154 -1.58 7.01 3.22
C GLN A 154 -2.84 7.87 3.08
N HIS A 155 -3.61 8.02 4.15
CA HIS A 155 -4.80 8.88 4.16
C HIS A 155 -4.42 10.35 3.88
N ALA A 156 -3.37 10.86 4.53
CA ALA A 156 -2.89 12.23 4.28
C ALA A 156 -2.39 12.45 2.84
N ALA A 157 -1.85 11.43 2.17
CA ALA A 157 -1.40 11.53 0.79
C ALA A 157 -2.54 11.51 -0.25
N LYS A 158 -3.76 11.13 0.16
CA LYS A 158 -4.96 11.12 -0.69
C LYS A 158 -5.81 12.38 -0.56
N GLN A 159 -5.53 13.23 0.44
CA GLN A 159 -6.14 14.55 0.62
C GLN A 159 -5.30 15.63 -0.07
#